data_AF-A0A179D7Y3-F1
#
_entry.id   AF-A0A179D7Y3-F1
#
_cell.length_a   1.000
_cell.length_b   1.000
_cell.length_c   1.000
_cell.angle_alpha   90.00
_cell.angle_beta   90.00
_cell.angle_gamma   90.00
#
_symmetry.space_group_name_H-M   'P 1'
#
loop_
_entity.id
_entity.type
_entity.pdbx_description
1 polymer ?
#
loop_
_entity_poly.entity_id
_entity_poly.type
_entity_poly.pdbx_seq_one_letter_code
_entity_poly.pdbx_strand_id
1 'polypeptide(L)' 'MVKNEYSQWGQSLEEKASRYLAFLDCPREVRKYIYSPNPVESINSGLARMAMELGNYFPLEKALEVNLFVQMADL' A
#
# COMPACT_ATOMS: atom_id res chain seq x y z
N MET A 1 -9.42 20.19 -12.98
CA MET A 1 -10.05 18.85 -12.97
C MET A 1 -10.21 18.31 -11.55
N VAL A 2 -9.19 17.98 -10.75
CA VAL A 2 -9.42 17.50 -9.35
C VAL A 2 -9.75 18.63 -8.36
N LYS A 3 -9.05 19.77 -8.42
CA LYS A 3 -9.27 20.92 -7.51
C LYS A 3 -10.65 21.58 -7.64
N ASN A 4 -11.29 21.46 -8.81
CA ASN A 4 -12.59 22.08 -9.08
C ASN A 4 -13.75 21.24 -8.54
N GLU A 5 -13.60 19.91 -8.49
CA GLU A 5 -14.65 18.99 -8.02
C GLU A 5 -14.42 18.57 -6.55
N TYR A 6 -13.16 18.47 -6.11
CA TYR A 6 -12.78 18.04 -4.78
C TYR A 6 -11.70 18.97 -4.20
N SER A 7 -12.10 20.20 -3.88
CA SER A 7 -11.21 21.29 -3.44
C SER A 7 -10.26 20.89 -2.30
N GLN A 8 -10.78 20.24 -1.24
CA GLN A 8 -9.97 19.81 -0.10
C GLN A 8 -8.97 18.71 -0.46
N TRP A 9 -9.39 17.73 -1.26
CA TRP A 9 -8.51 16.65 -1.67
C TRP A 9 -7.39 17.14 -2.60
N GLY A 10 -7.73 18.04 -3.54
CA GLY A 10 -6.76 18.68 -4.42
C GLY A 10 -5.72 19.50 -3.66
N GLN A 11 -6.13 20.24 -2.61
CA GLN A 11 -5.19 20.94 -1.74
C GLN A 11 -4.25 19.96 -1.00
N SER A 12 -4.79 18.88 -0.42
CA SER A 12 -3.96 17.89 0.29
C SER A 12 -2.93 17.20 -0.61
N LEU A 13 -3.29 16.93 -1.87
CA LEU A 13 -2.36 16.34 -2.84
C LEU A 13 -1.22 17.29 -3.18
N GLU A 14 -1.52 18.59 -3.32
CA GLU A 14 -0.52 19.62 -3.62
C GLU A 14 0.47 19.78 -2.45
N GLU A 15 -0.02 19.82 -1.21
CA GLU A 15 0.81 19.87 -0.01
C GLU A 15 1.76 18.66 0.11
N LYS A 16 1.35 17.50 -0.39
CA LYS A 16 2.12 16.25 -0.33
C LYS A 16 2.88 15.94 -1.62
N ALA A 17 2.73 16.76 -2.66
CA ALA A 17 3.22 16.46 -4.00
C ALA A 17 4.74 16.19 -4.01
N SER A 18 5.52 16.98 -3.27
CA SER A 18 6.96 16.79 -3.14
C SER A 18 7.33 15.43 -2.55
N ARG A 19 6.55 14.93 -1.58
CA ARG A 19 6.76 13.61 -0.96
C ARG A 19 6.38 12.48 -1.90
N TYR A 20 5.22 12.59 -2.57
CA TYR A 20 4.76 11.55 -3.49
C TYR A 20 5.61 11.46 -4.76
N LEU A 21 6.27 12.54 -5.17
CA LEU A 21 7.10 12.58 -6.37
C LEU A 21 8.61 12.43 -6.09
N ALA A 22 9.03 12.28 -4.84
CA ALA A 22 10.45 12.14 -4.48
C ALA A 22 11.14 10.96 -5.19
N PHE A 23 10.39 9.90 -5.57
CA PHE A 23 10.94 8.77 -6.32
C PHE A 23 11.44 9.14 -7.73
N LEU A 24 11.07 10.31 -8.26
CA LEU A 24 11.59 10.82 -9.54
C LEU A 24 13.09 11.10 -9.49
N ASP A 25 13.64 11.34 -8.30
CA ASP A 25 15.08 11.52 -8.11
C ASP A 25 15.86 10.19 -8.15
N CYS A 26 15.16 9.04 -8.11
CA CYS A 26 15.78 7.72 -8.25
C CYS A 26 16.09 7.39 -9.73
N PRO A 27 17.09 6.51 -9.99
CA PRO A 27 17.35 5.96 -11.32
C PRO A 27 16.10 5.32 -11.93
N ARG A 28 15.93 5.46 -13.25
CA ARG A 28 14.71 5.05 -13.98
C ARG A 28 14.40 3.56 -13.79
N GLU A 29 15.44 2.74 -13.68
CA GLU A 29 15.42 1.30 -13.48
C GLU A 29 14.79 0.92 -12.14
N VAL A 30 14.96 1.77 -11.12
CA VAL A 30 14.50 1.55 -9.75
C VAL A 30 13.09 2.09 -9.53
N ARG A 31 12.69 3.16 -10.24
CA ARG A 31 11.38 3.83 -10.05
C ARG A 31 10.21 2.86 -10.07
N LYS A 32 10.24 1.88 -10.99
CA LYS A 32 9.16 0.88 -11.14
C LYS A 32 8.90 0.06 -9.87
N TYR A 33 9.91 -0.11 -9.02
CA TYR A 33 9.76 -0.82 -7.75
C TYR A 33 9.23 0.07 -6.62
N ILE A 34 9.25 1.40 -6.81
CA ILE A 34 8.79 2.38 -5.82
C ILE A 34 7.35 2.81 -6.10
N TYR A 35 7.01 3.13 -7.35
CA TYR A 35 5.67 3.59 -7.69
C TYR A 35 4.68 2.45 -7.97
N SER A 36 5.16 1.22 -8.17
CA SER A 36 4.26 0.09 -8.38
C SER A 36 3.56 -0.26 -7.07
N PRO A 37 2.22 -0.31 -7.06
CA PRO A 37 1.49 -0.73 -5.87
C PRO A 37 1.52 -2.25 -5.66
N ASN A 38 1.94 -3.03 -6.69
CA ASN A 38 1.80 -4.48 -6.71
C ASN A 38 2.33 -5.19 -5.46
N PRO A 39 3.55 -4.89 -4.93
CA PRO A 39 4.06 -5.58 -3.75
C PRO A 39 3.22 -5.31 -2.49
N VAL A 40 2.69 -4.09 -2.34
CA VAL A 40 1.88 -3.73 -1.17
C VAL A 40 0.46 -4.28 -1.30
N GLU A 41 -0.12 -4.16 -2.50
CA GLU A 41 -1.47 -4.68 -2.79
C GLU A 41 -1.53 -6.20 -2.72
N SER A 42 -0.48 -6.92 -3.14
CA SER A 42 -0.44 -8.39 -3.02
C SER A 42 -0.46 -8.84 -1.56
N ILE A 43 0.36 -8.24 -0.69
CA ILE A 43 0.37 -8.53 0.75
C ILE A 43 -1.01 -8.23 1.36
N ASN A 44 -1.55 -7.03 1.11
CA ASN A 44 -2.83 -6.61 1.65
C ASN A 44 -3.97 -7.52 1.20
N SER A 45 -3.98 -7.91 -0.08
CA SER A 45 -4.99 -8.82 -0.63
C SER A 45 -4.90 -10.21 0.00
N GLY A 46 -3.68 -10.71 0.22
CA GLY A 46 -3.45 -11.99 0.89
C GLY A 46 -3.89 -11.98 2.35
N LEU A 47 -3.54 -10.93 3.10
CA LEU A 47 -4.01 -10.75 4.47
C LEU A 47 -5.52 -10.61 4.56
N ALA A 48 -6.14 -9.86 3.64
CA ALA A 48 -7.60 -9.71 3.59
C ALA A 48 -8.29 -11.05 3.34
N ARG A 49 -7.73 -11.88 2.45
CA ARG A 49 -8.24 -13.23 2.20
C ARG A 49 -8.13 -14.11 3.45
N MET A 50 -6.98 -14.12 4.12
CA MET A 50 -6.80 -14.89 5.36
C MET A 50 -7.76 -14.43 6.46
N ALA A 51 -7.94 -13.12 6.62
CA ALA A 51 -8.89 -12.57 7.57
C ALA A 51 -10.32 -13.04 7.24
N MET A 52 -10.72 -13.01 5.96
CA MET A 52 -12.03 -13.48 5.52
C MET A 52 -12.27 -14.96 5.89
N GLU A 53 -11.26 -15.81 5.71
CA GLU A 53 -11.30 -17.23 6.09
C GLU A 53 -11.44 -17.44 7.63
N LEU A 54 -11.00 -16.48 8.43
CA LEU A 54 -11.12 -16.47 9.90
C LEU A 54 -12.36 -15.74 10.44
N GLY A 55 -13.25 -15.24 9.57
CA GLY A 55 -14.44 -14.48 9.96
C GLY A 55 -14.23 -12.97 10.07
N ASN A 56 -13.31 -12.43 9.27
CA ASN A 56 -12.91 -11.01 9.15
C ASN A 56 -12.15 -10.44 10.36
N TYR A 57 -11.50 -11.28 11.16
CA TYR A 57 -10.60 -10.85 12.23
C TYR A 57 -9.48 -11.86 12.46
N PHE A 58 -8.39 -11.42 13.09
CA PHE A 58 -7.37 -12.32 13.61
C PHE A 58 -7.60 -12.51 15.11
N PRO A 59 -7.62 -13.76 15.62
CA PRO A 59 -7.98 -14.03 17.00
C PRO A 59 -6.92 -13.57 18.00
N LEU A 60 -5.66 -13.43 17.58
CA LEU A 60 -4.51 -13.03 18.38
C LEU A 60 -3.51 -12.29 17.49
N GLU A 61 -2.73 -11.37 18.08
CA GLU A 61 -1.65 -10.66 17.39
C GLU A 61 -0.64 -11.63 16.77
N LYS A 62 -0.25 -12.67 17.50
CA LYS A 62 0.65 -13.72 16.99
C LYS A 62 0.12 -14.43 15.74
N ALA A 63 -1.21 -14.54 15.60
CA ALA A 63 -1.81 -15.11 14.39
C ALA A 63 -1.65 -14.14 13.20
N LEU A 64 -1.80 -12.83 13.41
CA LEU A 64 -1.51 -11.83 12.39
C LEU A 64 -0.02 -11.83 12.01
N GLU A 65 0.89 -11.88 12.98
CA GLU A 65 2.34 -11.90 12.75
C GLU A 65 2.77 -13.08 11.88
N VAL A 66 2.27 -14.29 12.17
CA VAL A 66 2.57 -15.49 11.39
C VAL A 66 2.05 -15.36 9.97
N ASN A 67 0.82 -14.86 9.80
CA ASN A 67 0.23 -14.66 8.48
C ASN A 67 0.97 -13.59 7.66
N LEU A 68 1.37 -12.49 8.30
CA LEU A 68 2.21 -11.47 7.66
C LEU A 68 3.55 -12.05 7.22
N PHE A 69 4.20 -12.86 8.07
CA PHE A 69 5.46 -13.52 7.72
C PHE A 69 5.31 -14.42 6.48
N VAL A 70 4.25 -15.25 6.43
CA VAL A 70 3.96 -16.10 5.28
C VAL A 70 3.77 -15.26 4.02
N GLN A 71 2.97 -14.18 4.08
CA GLN A 71 2.77 -13.30 2.92
C GLN A 71 4.04 -12.61 2.44
N MET A 72 4.93 -12.24 3.35
CA MET A 72 6.22 -11.63 3.00
C MET A 72 7.20 -12.64 2.42
N ALA A 73 7.11 -13.92 2.79
CA ALA A 73 7.96 -14.98 2.26
C ALA A 73 7.59 -15.40 0.83
N ASP A 74 6.36 -15.14 0.40
CA ASP A 74 5.82 -15.49 -0.93
C ASP A 74 5.94 -14.34 -1.97
N LEU A 75 6.62 -13.23 -1.64
CA LEU A 75 6.84 -12.06 -2.51
C LEU A 75 7.94 -12.23 -3.56
#